data_AF-F0WD82-F1
#
_entry.id   AF-F0WD82-F1
#
_cell.length_a   1.000
_cell.length_b   1.000
_cell.length_c   1.000
_cell.angle_alpha   90.00
_cell.angle_beta   90.00
_cell.angle_gamma   90.00
#
_symmetry.space_group_name_H-M   'P 1'
#
loop_
_entity.id
_entity.type
_entity.pdbx_description
1 polymer ?
#
loop_
_entity_poly.entity_id
_entity_poly.type
_entity_poly.pdbx_seq_one_letter_code
_entity_poly.pdbx_strand_id
1 'polypeptide(L)'
;MEPHFTEELKFISRELDRVTGKPIIRHLEGMKTRTDLGNILIAAKSSTDKKSHVQELHNLLDKMLLLDPSKRIGVREALAHSFIKK
;
A
#
# COMPACT_ATOMS: atom_id res chain seq x y z
N MET A 1 13.96 9.62 -17.10
CA MET A 1 13.33 8.49 -16.36
C MET A 1 12.63 7.63 -17.38
N GLU A 2 12.76 6.30 -17.30
CA GLU A 2 11.96 5.43 -18.16
C GLU A 2 10.47 5.50 -17.77
N PRO A 3 9.54 5.38 -18.73
CA PRO A 3 8.12 5.42 -18.43
C PRO A 3 7.67 4.18 -17.64
N HIS A 4 6.74 4.37 -16.71
CA HIS A 4 6.13 3.30 -15.92
C HIS A 4 4.82 2.78 -16.52
N PHE A 5 4.27 3.47 -17.53
CA PHE A 5 3.01 3.12 -18.19
C PHE A 5 3.13 3.20 -19.71
N THR A 6 2.37 2.38 -20.43
CA THR A 6 2.19 2.49 -21.89
C THR A 6 1.17 3.59 -22.22
N GLU A 7 1.04 3.94 -23.51
CA GLU A 7 0.03 4.92 -23.97
C GLU A 7 -1.40 4.47 -23.67
N GLU A 8 -1.65 3.16 -23.62
CA GLU A 8 -2.93 2.54 -23.25
C GLU A 8 -3.10 2.39 -21.72
N LEU A 9 -2.29 3.09 -20.92
CA LEU A 9 -2.33 3.10 -19.45
C LEU A 9 -2.04 1.73 -18.79
N LYS A 10 -1.32 0.84 -19.47
CA LYS A 10 -0.89 -0.43 -18.88
C LYS A 10 0.38 -0.22 -18.06
N PHE A 11 0.45 -0.81 -16.87
CA PHE A 11 1.66 -0.70 -16.05
C PHE A 11 2.78 -1.58 -16.60
N ILE A 12 3.98 -1.00 -16.71
CA ILE A 12 5.18 -1.67 -17.21
C ILE A 12 5.96 -2.24 -16.01
N SER A 13 5.71 -3.50 -15.69
CA SER A 13 6.43 -4.23 -14.65
C SER A 13 7.76 -4.73 -15.19
N ARG A 14 8.87 -4.27 -14.61
CA ARG A 14 10.24 -4.70 -14.94
C ARG A 14 10.71 -5.64 -13.85
N GLU A 15 10.85 -6.91 -14.19
CA GLU A 15 11.14 -7.98 -13.25
C GLU A 15 12.31 -8.83 -13.74
N LEU A 16 12.82 -9.69 -12.87
CA LEU A 16 13.74 -10.77 -13.27
C LEU A 16 12.94 -12.06 -13.42
N ASP A 17 13.16 -12.77 -14.52
CA ASP A 17 12.63 -14.10 -14.68
C ASP A 17 13.19 -15.02 -13.58
N ARG A 18 12.29 -15.74 -12.90
CA ARG A 18 12.65 -16.50 -11.68
C ARG A 18 13.57 -17.69 -11.95
N VAL A 19 13.59 -18.20 -13.18
CA VAL A 19 14.40 -19.37 -13.55
C VAL A 19 15.74 -18.93 -14.14
N THR A 20 15.69 -18.01 -15.10
CA THR A 20 16.87 -17.60 -15.88
C THR A 20 17.60 -16.40 -15.30
N GLY A 21 16.97 -15.64 -14.39
CA GLY A 21 17.50 -14.40 -13.83
C GLY A 21 17.57 -13.24 -14.83
N LYS A 22 17.10 -13.43 -16.06
CA LYS A 22 17.15 -12.40 -17.10
C LYS A 22 16.05 -11.35 -16.91
N PRO A 23 16.31 -10.08 -17.26
CA PRO A 23 15.28 -9.05 -17.23
C PRO A 23 14.11 -9.39 -18.15
N ILE A 24 12.90 -9.20 -17.65
CA ILE A 24 11.64 -9.34 -18.39
C ILE A 24 10.75 -8.12 -18.15
N ILE A 25 9.92 -7.80 -19.15
CA ILE A 25 8.91 -6.74 -19.07
C ILE A 25 7.54 -7.37 -19.20
N ARG A 26 6.64 -7.08 -18.26
CA ARG A 26 5.22 -7.45 -18.33
C ARG A 26 4.35 -6.20 -18.37
N HIS A 27 3.39 -6.17 -19.29
CA HIS A 27 2.35 -5.13 -19.30
C HIS A 27 1.14 -5.62 -18.53
N LEU A 28 0.79 -4.93 -17.45
CA LEU A 28 -0.31 -5.30 -16.56
C LEU A 28 -1.50 -4.37 -16.79
N GLU A 29 -2.64 -4.97 -17.12
CA GLU A 29 -3.95 -4.32 -17.14
C GLU A 29 -4.66 -4.59 -15.80
N GLY A 30 -5.16 -3.54 -15.15
CA GLY A 30 -5.90 -3.66 -13.90
C GLY A 30 -5.08 -4.26 -12.74
N MET A 31 -4.49 -3.41 -11.90
CA MET A 31 -3.83 -3.88 -10.69
C MET A 31 -4.87 -4.36 -9.67
N LYS A 32 -4.94 -5.66 -9.42
CA LYS A 32 -5.64 -6.18 -8.24
C LYS A 32 -4.84 -5.86 -6.99
N THR A 33 -5.49 -5.39 -5.94
CA THR A 33 -4.91 -5.27 -4.60
C THR A 33 -4.45 -6.65 -4.15
N ARG A 34 -3.13 -6.87 -4.12
CA ARG A 34 -2.54 -8.17 -3.77
C ARG A 34 -2.42 -8.38 -2.25
N THR A 35 -2.59 -7.32 -1.48
CA THR A 35 -2.16 -7.30 -0.08
C THR A 35 -3.24 -6.68 0.79
N ASP A 36 -3.77 -7.48 1.72
CA ASP A 36 -4.65 -7.01 2.78
C ASP A 36 -3.79 -6.51 3.94
N LEU A 37 -3.62 -5.19 4.02
CA LEU A 37 -2.81 -4.53 5.04
C LEU A 37 -3.34 -4.82 6.45
N GLY A 38 -4.66 -4.94 6.61
CA GLY A 38 -5.29 -5.25 7.89
C GLY A 38 -4.85 -6.61 8.41
N ASN A 39 -4.91 -7.64 7.55
CA ASN A 39 -4.44 -8.98 7.92
C ASN A 39 -2.94 -9.02 8.24
N ILE A 40 -2.11 -8.27 7.50
CA ILE A 40 -0.68 -8.17 7.79
C ILE A 40 -0.43 -7.55 9.16
N LEU A 41 -1.07 -6.42 9.46
CA LEU A 41 -0.89 -5.73 10.73
C LEU A 41 -1.37 -6.57 11.90
N ILE A 42 -2.48 -7.30 11.74
CA ILE A 42 -3.00 -8.21 12.76
C ILE A 42 -2.07 -9.41 12.97
N ALA A 43 -1.47 -9.96 11.91
CA ALA A 43 -0.50 -11.05 12.03
C ALA A 43 0.82 -10.60 12.68
N ALA A 44 1.22 -9.34 12.46
CA ALA A 44 2.46 -8.77 12.99
C ALA A 44 2.34 -8.20 14.41
N LYS A 45 1.13 -8.11 14.98
CA LYS A 45 0.91 -7.49 16.29
C LYS A 45 1.60 -8.28 17.42
N SER A 46 2.03 -7.58 18.46
CA SER A 46 2.47 -8.18 19.72
C SER A 46 1.30 -8.80 20.51
N SER A 47 1.62 -9.66 21.49
CA SER A 47 0.64 -10.17 22.45
C SER A 47 0.01 -9.06 23.30
N THR A 48 0.75 -7.97 23.53
CA THR A 48 0.30 -6.80 24.31
C THR A 48 -0.56 -5.83 23.51
N ASP A 49 -0.54 -5.93 22.17
CA ASP A 49 -1.25 -4.99 21.33
C ASP A 49 -2.75 -5.27 21.33
N LYS A 50 -3.53 -4.23 21.64
CA LYS A 50 -4.99 -4.26 21.54
C LYS A 50 -5.37 -4.31 20.07
N LYS A 51 -6.19 -5.30 19.69
CA LYS A 51 -6.71 -5.46 18.32
C LYS A 51 -7.37 -4.19 17.79
N SER A 52 -8.12 -3.47 18.64
CA SER A 52 -8.76 -2.20 18.27
C SER A 52 -7.75 -1.12 17.90
N HIS A 53 -6.62 -1.02 18.61
CA HIS A 53 -5.60 -0.04 18.30
C HIS A 53 -4.87 -0.34 16.98
N VAL A 54 -4.62 -1.63 16.69
CA VAL A 54 -4.09 -2.08 15.38
C VAL A 54 -5.08 -1.77 14.24
N GLN A 55 -6.39 -1.88 14.49
CA GLN A 55 -7.40 -1.52 13.50
C GLN A 55 -7.45 -0.01 13.22
N GLU A 56 -7.22 0.82 14.25
CA GLU A 56 -7.09 2.27 14.08
C GLU A 56 -5.80 2.64 13.33
N LEU A 57 -4.70 1.91 13.56
CA LEU A 57 -3.47 2.05 12.77
C LEU A 57 -3.72 1.74 11.29
N HIS A 58 -4.37 0.61 11.01
CA HIS A 58 -4.76 0.24 9.66
C HIS A 58 -5.56 1.36 8.98
N ASN A 59 -6.58 1.90 9.67
CA ASN A 59 -7.40 2.97 9.13
C ASN A 59 -6.62 4.26 8.84
N LEU A 60 -5.66 4.60 9.69
CA LEU A 60 -4.79 5.76 9.45
C LEU A 60 -3.91 5.53 8.22
N LEU A 61 -3.26 4.36 8.12
CA LEU A 61 -2.38 4.02 7.00
C LEU A 61 -3.12 3.98 5.66
N ASP A 62 -4.34 3.44 5.62
CA ASP A 62 -5.18 3.45 4.42
C ASP A 62 -5.41 4.86 3.89
N LYS A 63 -5.61 5.84 4.78
CA LYS A 63 -5.80 7.25 4.38
C LYS A 63 -4.48 7.94 4.01
N MET A 64 -3.34 7.50 4.55
CA MET A 64 -2.03 8.07 4.25
C MET A 64 -1.43 7.54 2.95
N LEU A 65 -1.69 6.27 2.61
CA LEU A 65 -1.03 5.54 1.52
C LEU A 65 -1.84 5.55 0.20
N LEU A 66 -2.83 6.44 0.06
CA LEU A 66 -3.52 6.65 -1.21
C LEU A 66 -2.54 7.11 -2.29
N LEU A 67 -2.63 6.50 -3.48
CA LEU A 67 -1.74 6.81 -4.60
C LEU A 67 -1.85 8.28 -5.01
N ASP A 68 -3.08 8.78 -5.11
CA ASP A 68 -3.39 10.18 -5.40
C ASP A 68 -3.07 11.06 -4.17
N PRO A 69 -2.05 11.94 -4.24
CA PRO A 69 -1.68 12.79 -3.12
C PRO A 69 -2.79 13.72 -2.65
N SER A 70 -3.67 14.15 -3.56
CA SER A 70 -4.77 15.07 -3.24
C SER A 70 -5.85 14.44 -2.37
N LYS A 71 -5.92 13.10 -2.33
CA LYS A 71 -6.87 12.33 -1.54
C LYS A 71 -6.31 11.87 -0.20
N ARG A 72 -5.00 12.04 0.04
CA ARG A 72 -4.37 11.65 1.30
C ARG A 72 -4.89 12.51 2.45
N ILE A 73 -4.96 11.91 3.64
CA ILE A 73 -5.27 12.64 4.88
C ILE A 73 -4.30 13.80 5.11
N GLY A 74 -4.83 14.95 5.52
CA GLY A 74 -4.02 16.12 5.89
C GLY A 74 -3.32 15.94 7.24
N VAL A 75 -2.24 16.70 7.45
CA VAL A 75 -1.42 16.60 8.67
C VAL A 75 -2.24 16.83 9.94
N ARG A 76 -3.11 17.84 9.96
CA ARG A 76 -3.96 18.15 11.12
C ARG A 76 -4.95 17.03 11.44
N GLU A 77 -5.51 16.40 10.42
CA GLU A 77 -6.46 15.30 10.54
C GLU A 77 -5.77 14.03 11.01
N ALA A 78 -4.55 13.76 10.52
CA ALA A 78 -3.73 12.63 10.97
C ALA A 78 -3.37 12.75 12.45
N LEU A 79 -2.94 13.95 12.90
CA LEU A 79 -2.70 14.23 14.32
C LEU A 79 -3.98 14.14 15.16
N ALA A 80 -5.15 14.35 14.54
CA ALA A 80 -6.44 14.20 15.19
C ALA A 80 -7.02 12.77 15.13
N HIS A 81 -6.34 11.83 14.48
CA HIS A 81 -6.83 10.47 14.30
C HIS A 81 -6.90 9.70 15.62
N SER A 82 -7.90 8.82 15.76
CA SER A 82 -8.12 7.99 16.95
C SER A 82 -6.90 7.13 17.33
N PHE A 83 -6.09 6.73 16.34
CA PHE A 83 -4.83 6.01 16.58
C PHE A 83 -3.81 6.84 17.38
N ILE A 84 -3.75 8.16 17.14
CA ILE A 84 -2.76 9.06 17.77
C ILE A 84 -3.30 9.68 19.06
N LYS A 85 -4.60 10.02 19.10
CA LYS A 85 -5.22 10.70 20.24
C LYS A 85 -5.62 9.80 21.40
N LYS A 86 -5.67 8.48 21.21
CA LYS A 86 -6.04 7.51 22.26
C LYS A 86 -4.83 6.84 22.88
#